data_AF-G4HEG8-F1
#
_entry.id   AF-G4HEG8-F1
#
_cell.length_a   1.000
_cell.length_b   1.000
_cell.length_c   1.000
_cell.angle_alpha   90.00
_cell.angle_beta   90.00
_cell.angle_gamma   90.00
#
_symmetry.space_group_name_H-M   'P 1'
#
loop_
_entity.id
_entity.type
_entity.pdbx_description
1 polymer ?
#
loop_
_entity_poly.entity_id
_entity_poly.type
_entity_poly.pdbx_seq_one_letter_code
_entity_poly.pdbx_strand_id
1 'polypeptide(L)'
;MAIDNQSTKVITGKVRLSYTHVFEPQENDSGDMKYSTAILIPKSDKETLRKIKAAVDAAKELGKSKWGGKIPANCKTPLRDGDEERPDDEAYAGHYFLNASSKNKPGVAKPIGKDGNGKTKFQEITDSTEVYSGCYAKVSLNFYPFDAKGNRGVAAGLNNIVKVQDGDFLGGRSSVNDDFANEDFDDIVDISDDDDFLN
;
A
#
# COMPACT_ATOMS: atom_id res chain seq x y z
N MET A 1 20.32 -21.83 5.11
CA MET A 1 19.29 -22.26 4.15
C MET A 1 18.54 -21.01 3.71
N ALA A 2 18.49 -20.71 2.42
CA ALA A 2 17.63 -19.65 1.93
C ALA A 2 16.18 -20.06 2.26
N ILE A 3 15.48 -19.24 3.03
CA ILE A 3 14.03 -19.42 3.20
C ILE A 3 13.45 -19.21 1.82
N ASP A 4 12.86 -20.25 1.24
CA ASP A 4 12.20 -20.17 -0.05
C ASP A 4 10.96 -19.28 0.09
N ASN A 5 11.16 -17.97 -0.11
CA ASN A 5 10.14 -16.93 -0.02
C ASN A 5 9.06 -17.05 -1.11
N GLN A 6 9.10 -18.06 -1.99
CA GLN A 6 8.05 -18.24 -3.01
C GLN A 6 6.68 -18.49 -2.40
N SER A 7 6.61 -19.23 -1.29
CA SER A 7 5.33 -19.60 -0.67
C SER A 7 4.68 -18.47 0.15
N THR A 8 5.46 -17.50 0.63
CA THR A 8 4.99 -16.39 1.46
C THR A 8 4.85 -15.06 0.71
N LYS A 9 5.25 -15.02 -0.56
CA LYS A 9 5.16 -13.83 -1.40
C LYS A 9 3.84 -13.77 -2.15
N VAL A 10 3.18 -12.61 -2.12
CA VAL A 10 1.94 -12.37 -2.85
C VAL A 10 2.06 -11.08 -3.66
N ILE A 11 1.58 -11.12 -4.90
CA ILE A 11 1.27 -9.91 -5.67
C ILE A 11 -0.25 -9.81 -5.72
N THR A 12 -0.79 -8.68 -5.26
CA THR A 12 -2.25 -8.45 -5.24
C THR A 12 -2.83 -8.24 -6.64
N GLY A 13 -4.15 -8.38 -6.73
CA GLY A 13 -4.96 -7.71 -7.74
C GLY A 13 -4.95 -6.18 -7.56
N LYS A 14 -5.94 -5.50 -8.14
CA LYS A 14 -6.12 -4.05 -7.96
C LYS A 14 -6.65 -3.81 -6.54
N VAL A 15 -5.89 -3.08 -5.73
CA VAL A 15 -6.21 -2.74 -4.34
C VAL A 15 -6.19 -1.22 -4.17
N ARG A 16 -6.89 -0.70 -3.16
CA ARG A 16 -6.86 0.73 -2.81
C ARG A 16 -5.87 0.95 -1.66
N LEU A 17 -5.06 2.00 -1.74
CA LEU A 17 -4.11 2.34 -0.68
C LEU A 17 -4.74 3.31 0.30
N SER A 18 -4.46 3.14 1.59
CA SER A 18 -4.86 4.05 2.67
C SER A 18 -3.68 4.26 3.62
N TYR A 19 -3.65 5.40 4.34
CA TYR A 19 -2.55 5.80 5.23
C TYR A 19 -1.16 5.53 4.61
N THR A 20 -0.91 6.11 3.44
CA THR A 20 0.23 5.78 2.58
C THR A 20 1.46 6.62 2.91
N HIS A 21 2.51 5.97 3.42
CA HIS A 21 3.80 6.55 3.79
C HIS A 21 4.93 5.77 3.10
N VAL A 22 5.06 5.94 1.78
CA VAL A 22 5.92 5.09 0.93
C VAL A 22 7.13 5.83 0.35
N PHE A 23 7.10 7.17 0.36
CA PHE A 23 8.21 8.01 -0.05
C PHE A 23 9.09 8.44 1.12
N GLU A 24 8.47 8.63 2.28
CA GLU A 24 9.10 8.95 3.56
C GLU A 24 8.57 8.00 4.64
N PRO A 25 9.44 7.47 5.52
CA PRO A 25 9.00 6.60 6.59
C PRO A 25 8.32 7.42 7.70
N GLN A 26 7.37 6.80 8.40
CA GLN A 26 6.74 7.36 9.60
C GLN A 26 7.04 6.47 10.81
N GLU A 27 7.11 7.09 11.99
CA GLU A 27 7.21 6.37 13.26
C GLU A 27 5.96 5.51 13.49
N ASN A 28 6.15 4.24 13.83
CA ASN A 28 5.07 3.35 14.24
C ASN A 28 4.91 3.31 15.77
N ASP A 29 3.89 2.60 16.27
CA ASP A 29 3.61 2.43 17.71
C ASP A 29 4.77 1.85 18.55
N SER A 30 5.82 1.35 17.89
CA SER A 30 7.02 0.83 18.55
C SER A 30 8.21 1.79 18.52
N GLY A 31 8.06 2.98 17.93
CA GLY A 31 9.13 3.97 17.78
C GLY A 31 10.04 3.73 16.57
N ASP A 32 9.74 2.75 15.72
CA ASP A 32 10.54 2.51 14.52
C ASP A 32 10.00 3.34 13.34
N MET A 33 10.88 4.06 12.65
CA MET A 33 10.59 4.67 11.35
C MET A 33 10.41 3.58 10.29
N LYS A 34 9.23 3.52 9.67
CA LYS A 34 8.93 2.56 8.59
C LYS A 34 8.14 3.19 7.45
N TYR A 35 8.41 2.70 6.26
CA TYR A 35 7.52 2.87 5.12
C TYR A 35 6.32 1.96 5.32
N SER A 36 5.11 2.46 5.07
CA SER A 36 3.90 1.68 5.32
C SER A 36 2.72 2.13 4.47
N THR A 37 1.74 1.24 4.34
CA THR A 37 0.41 1.55 3.81
C THR A 37 -0.58 0.51 4.30
N ALA A 38 -1.81 0.94 4.55
CA ALA A 38 -2.96 0.05 4.68
C ALA A 38 -3.47 -0.31 3.28
N ILE A 39 -3.63 -1.60 3.02
CA ILE A 39 -4.00 -2.12 1.71
C ILE A 39 -5.43 -2.64 1.80
N LEU A 40 -6.34 -1.95 1.13
CA LEU A 40 -7.76 -2.28 1.05
C LEU A 40 -7.98 -3.24 -0.13
N ILE A 41 -8.44 -4.45 0.19
CA ILE A 41 -8.67 -5.53 -0.76
C ILE A 41 -10.18 -5.76 -0.84
N PRO A 42 -10.81 -5.53 -2.00
CA PRO A 42 -12.24 -5.77 -2.15
C PRO A 42 -12.59 -7.19 -1.74
N LYS A 43 -13.67 -7.38 -0.98
CA LYS A 43 -14.14 -8.72 -0.59
C LYS A 43 -14.49 -9.58 -1.81
N SER A 44 -14.72 -8.98 -2.97
CA SER A 44 -14.94 -9.64 -4.25
C SER A 44 -13.66 -10.22 -4.88
N ASP A 45 -12.46 -9.73 -4.54
CA ASP A 45 -11.18 -10.26 -5.05
C ASP A 45 -10.79 -11.57 -4.34
N LYS A 46 -11.53 -12.63 -4.66
CA LYS A 46 -11.34 -13.96 -4.07
C LYS A 46 -9.96 -14.53 -4.40
N GLU A 47 -9.35 -14.13 -5.51
CA GLU A 47 -8.04 -14.65 -5.91
C GLU A 47 -6.93 -14.10 -5.01
N THR A 48 -6.89 -12.78 -4.79
CA THR A 48 -5.93 -12.15 -3.88
C THR A 48 -6.10 -12.67 -2.46
N LEU A 49 -7.34 -12.75 -1.97
CA LEU A 49 -7.63 -13.24 -0.62
C LEU A 49 -7.18 -14.70 -0.44
N ARG A 50 -7.40 -15.56 -1.45
CA ARG A 50 -6.91 -16.95 -1.43
C ARG A 50 -5.38 -17.01 -1.38
N LYS A 51 -4.69 -16.20 -2.18
CA LYS A 51 -3.21 -16.13 -2.17
C LYS A 51 -2.68 -15.66 -0.83
N ILE A 52 -3.29 -14.63 -0.23
CA ILE A 52 -2.91 -14.13 1.10
C ILE A 52 -3.12 -15.20 2.16
N LYS A 53 -4.28 -15.88 2.16
CA LYS A 53 -4.54 -16.96 3.12
C LYS A 53 -3.49 -18.05 3.03
N ALA A 54 -3.17 -18.51 1.81
CA ALA A 54 -2.15 -19.53 1.59
C ALA A 54 -0.76 -19.08 2.07
N ALA A 55 -0.38 -17.84 1.79
CA ALA A 55 0.90 -17.28 2.22
C ALA A 55 0.99 -17.08 3.74
N VAL A 56 -0.12 -16.69 4.40
CA VAL A 56 -0.20 -16.61 5.85
C VAL A 56 -0.09 -18.00 6.49
N ASP A 57 -0.76 -19.01 5.93
CA ASP A 57 -0.67 -20.38 6.43
C ASP A 57 0.77 -20.92 6.26
N ALA A 58 1.44 -20.65 5.13
CA ALA A 58 2.86 -20.96 4.95
C ALA A 58 3.76 -20.22 5.96
N ALA A 59 3.51 -18.94 6.22
CA ALA A 59 4.26 -18.15 7.20
C ALA A 59 4.07 -18.67 8.64
N LYS A 60 2.88 -19.20 8.99
CA LYS A 60 2.64 -19.85 10.29
C LYS A 60 3.47 -21.13 10.44
N GLU A 61 3.56 -21.93 9.38
CA GLU A 61 4.38 -23.15 9.38
C GLU A 61 5.87 -22.83 9.58
N LEU A 62 6.40 -21.85 8.84
CA LEU A 62 7.75 -21.33 9.06
C LEU A 62 7.95 -20.81 10.49
N GLY A 63 6.92 -20.18 11.05
CA GLY A 63 6.89 -19.62 12.40
C GLY A 63 7.00 -20.64 13.53
N LYS A 64 6.70 -21.93 13.31
CA LYS A 64 6.84 -22.97 14.34
C LYS A 64 8.23 -22.97 14.96
N SER A 65 9.27 -22.81 14.14
CA SER A 65 10.66 -22.71 14.61
C SER A 65 10.90 -21.53 15.57
N LYS A 66 10.19 -20.41 15.36
CA LYS A 66 10.26 -19.20 16.18
C LYS A 66 9.43 -19.29 17.46
N TRP A 67 8.37 -20.11 17.45
CA TRP A 67 7.38 -20.20 18.53
C TRP A 67 7.49 -21.48 19.38
N GLY A 68 8.65 -22.14 19.38
CA GLY A 68 8.88 -23.33 20.22
C GLY A 68 8.27 -24.62 19.65
N GLY A 69 8.25 -24.76 18.32
CA GLY A 69 7.86 -25.98 17.61
C GLY A 69 6.38 -26.08 17.25
N LYS A 70 5.53 -25.16 17.70
CA LYS A 70 4.08 -25.16 17.42
C LYS A 70 3.53 -23.77 17.14
N ILE A 71 2.41 -23.72 16.42
CA ILE A 71 1.69 -22.47 16.17
C ILE A 71 0.93 -22.08 17.45
N PRO A 72 1.07 -20.84 17.95
CA PRO A 72 0.31 -20.36 19.11
C PRO A 72 -1.20 -20.37 18.86
N ALA A 73 -2.00 -20.71 19.87
CA ALA A 73 -3.46 -20.70 19.75
C ALA A 73 -4.02 -19.29 19.47
N ASN A 74 -3.35 -18.25 19.96
CA ASN A 74 -3.67 -16.84 19.77
C ASN A 74 -2.84 -16.18 18.65
N CYS A 75 -2.42 -16.96 17.63
CA CYS A 75 -1.61 -16.47 16.52
C CYS A 75 -2.34 -15.36 15.74
N LYS A 76 -1.85 -14.12 15.81
CA LYS A 76 -2.45 -12.99 15.08
C LYS A 76 -2.26 -13.15 13.58
N THR A 77 -3.28 -12.77 12.81
CA THR A 77 -3.23 -12.73 11.35
C THR A 77 -3.26 -11.29 10.84
N PRO A 78 -2.63 -10.99 9.70
CA PRO A 78 -2.51 -9.62 9.21
C PRO A 78 -3.78 -9.13 8.48
N LEU A 79 -4.60 -10.06 7.97
CA LEU A 79 -5.83 -9.74 7.25
C LEU A 79 -6.97 -9.49 8.25
N ARG A 80 -7.61 -8.33 8.11
CA ARG A 80 -8.61 -7.75 9.01
C ARG A 80 -9.85 -7.36 8.23
N ASP A 81 -11.01 -7.38 8.88
CA ASP A 81 -12.29 -7.08 8.23
C ASP A 81 -12.62 -5.59 8.38
N GLY A 82 -12.73 -4.87 7.26
CA GLY A 82 -13.04 -3.43 7.27
C GLY A 82 -14.45 -3.13 7.72
N ASP A 83 -15.42 -3.99 7.39
CA ASP A 83 -16.82 -3.81 7.81
C ASP A 83 -16.99 -4.00 9.33
N GLU A 84 -16.15 -4.81 9.96
CA GLU A 84 -16.20 -5.07 11.41
C GLU A 84 -15.30 -4.11 12.21
N GLU A 85 -14.08 -3.85 11.76
CA GLU A 85 -13.09 -3.05 12.50
C GLU A 85 -13.12 -1.55 12.17
N ARG A 86 -13.72 -1.16 11.05
CA ARG A 86 -13.79 0.23 10.56
C ARG A 86 -15.19 0.58 10.01
N PRO A 87 -16.26 0.36 10.78
CA PRO A 87 -17.64 0.57 10.29
C PRO A 87 -17.94 2.02 9.92
N ASP A 88 -17.23 2.98 10.52
CA ASP A 88 -17.44 4.42 10.30
C ASP A 88 -16.58 5.00 9.16
N ASP A 89 -15.75 4.16 8.49
CA ASP A 89 -14.90 4.59 7.38
C ASP A 89 -15.39 3.96 6.07
N GLU A 90 -16.05 4.77 5.24
CA GLU A 90 -16.62 4.33 3.96
C GLU A 90 -15.58 3.73 3.01
N ALA A 91 -14.31 4.11 3.12
CA ALA A 91 -13.25 3.52 2.30
C ALA A 91 -12.97 2.05 2.64
N TYR A 92 -13.34 1.61 3.85
CA TYR A 92 -13.16 0.25 4.35
C TYR A 92 -14.39 -0.64 4.13
N ALA A 93 -15.55 -0.05 3.84
CA ALA A 93 -16.77 -0.79 3.56
C ALA A 93 -16.58 -1.77 2.38
N GLY A 94 -16.97 -3.03 2.57
CA GLY A 94 -16.84 -4.09 1.57
C GLY A 94 -15.40 -4.54 1.30
N HIS A 95 -14.43 -4.15 2.15
CA HIS A 95 -13.02 -4.52 2.00
C HIS A 95 -12.53 -5.36 3.19
N TYR A 96 -11.65 -6.32 2.89
CA TYR A 96 -10.65 -6.72 3.88
C TYR A 96 -9.48 -5.76 3.79
N PHE A 97 -8.68 -5.68 4.84
CA PHE A 97 -7.48 -4.87 4.82
C PHE A 97 -6.34 -5.48 5.61
N LEU A 98 -5.12 -5.03 5.30
CA LEU A 98 -3.93 -5.36 6.07
C LEU A 98 -2.99 -4.17 6.10
N ASN A 99 -2.19 -4.08 7.15
CA ASN A 99 -1.14 -3.06 7.24
C ASN A 99 0.19 -3.69 6.84
N ALA A 100 0.78 -3.21 5.75
CA ALA A 100 2.09 -3.65 5.29
C ALA A 100 3.15 -2.61 5.63
N SER A 101 4.34 -3.04 6.05
CA SER A 101 5.44 -2.11 6.36
C SER A 101 6.81 -2.64 5.97
N SER A 102 7.77 -1.74 5.82
CA SER A 102 9.17 -2.04 5.53
C SER A 102 10.10 -1.02 6.17
N LYS A 103 11.29 -1.48 6.59
CA LYS A 103 12.39 -0.59 6.98
C LYS A 103 13.09 0.03 5.75
N ASN A 104 13.09 -0.71 4.64
CA ASN A 104 13.68 -0.27 3.38
C ASN A 104 12.63 0.44 2.53
N LYS A 105 13.05 1.48 1.81
CA LYS A 105 12.18 2.20 0.87
C LYS A 105 11.63 1.24 -0.19
N PRO A 106 10.30 1.14 -0.36
CA PRO A 106 9.73 0.26 -1.37
C PRO A 106 10.00 0.81 -2.78
N GLY A 107 10.09 -0.08 -3.78
CA GLY A 107 10.06 0.36 -5.17
C GLY A 107 8.65 0.85 -5.53
N VAL A 108 8.53 2.08 -6.04
CA VAL A 108 7.25 2.68 -6.44
C VAL A 108 7.30 3.02 -7.93
N ALA A 109 6.35 2.51 -8.70
CA ALA A 109 6.38 2.64 -10.16
C ALA A 109 4.98 2.69 -10.79
N LYS A 110 4.92 3.02 -12.09
CA LYS A 110 3.74 2.86 -12.95
C LYS A 110 4.07 2.08 -14.23
N PRO A 111 3.12 1.35 -14.82
CA PRO A 111 3.33 0.69 -16.11
C PRO A 111 3.38 1.71 -17.25
N ILE A 112 4.35 1.57 -18.16
CA ILE A 112 4.53 2.45 -19.34
C ILE A 112 4.47 1.66 -20.66
N GLY A 113 3.68 0.58 -20.67
CA GLY A 113 3.50 -0.31 -21.82
C GLY A 113 4.29 -1.62 -21.73
N LYS A 114 4.50 -2.26 -22.88
CA LYS A 114 5.22 -3.54 -23.01
C LYS A 114 6.51 -3.37 -23.82
N ASP A 115 7.51 -4.19 -23.54
CA ASP A 115 8.71 -4.31 -24.39
C ASP A 115 8.45 -5.23 -25.60
N GLY A 116 9.46 -5.41 -26.45
CA GLY A 116 9.38 -6.26 -27.64
C GLY A 116 9.12 -7.74 -27.36
N ASN A 117 9.28 -8.18 -26.10
CA ASN A 117 9.00 -9.55 -25.65
C ASN A 117 7.66 -9.65 -24.90
N GLY A 118 6.85 -8.59 -24.90
CA GLY A 118 5.54 -8.55 -24.24
C GLY A 118 5.58 -8.37 -22.72
N LYS A 119 6.76 -8.12 -22.13
CA LYS A 119 6.91 -7.88 -20.68
C LYS A 119 6.56 -6.43 -20.36
N THR A 120 5.86 -6.20 -19.25
CA THR A 120 5.52 -4.85 -18.80
C THR A 120 6.79 -4.06 -18.46
N LYS A 121 6.89 -2.85 -19.02
CA LYS A 121 7.89 -1.84 -18.67
C LYS A 121 7.34 -0.96 -17.56
N PHE A 122 8.21 -0.55 -16.66
CA PHE A 122 7.86 0.27 -15.51
C PHE A 122 8.69 1.55 -15.53
N GLN A 123 8.06 2.65 -15.15
CA GLN A 123 8.74 3.90 -14.83
C GLN A 123 8.68 4.09 -13.31
N GLU A 124 9.82 4.37 -12.70
CA GLU A 124 9.88 4.75 -11.29
C GLU A 124 9.10 6.06 -11.07
N ILE A 125 8.34 6.09 -9.99
CA ILE A 125 7.66 7.31 -9.53
C ILE A 125 8.49 7.88 -8.39
N THR A 126 8.97 9.10 -8.55
CA THR A 126 9.68 9.86 -7.51
C THR A 126 8.86 11.02 -6.96
N ASP A 127 7.84 11.45 -7.70
CA ASP A 127 6.89 12.47 -7.27
C ASP A 127 5.91 11.87 -6.25
N SER A 128 5.92 12.40 -5.04
CA SER A 128 5.07 11.92 -3.94
C SER A 128 3.59 12.21 -4.15
N THR A 129 3.24 13.10 -5.07
CA THR A 129 1.85 13.42 -5.42
C THR A 129 1.21 12.35 -6.31
N GLU A 130 1.99 11.52 -7.00
CA GLU A 130 1.44 10.49 -7.89
C GLU A 130 0.89 9.27 -7.15
N VAL A 131 1.44 8.93 -5.98
CA VAL A 131 1.00 7.78 -5.15
C VAL A 131 0.60 8.27 -3.77
N TYR A 132 -0.70 8.29 -3.53
CA TYR A 132 -1.34 8.88 -2.35
C TYR A 132 -2.37 7.93 -1.74
N SER A 133 -2.77 8.19 -0.49
CA SER A 133 -3.91 7.53 0.14
C SER A 133 -5.16 7.75 -0.69
N GLY A 134 -5.72 6.68 -1.27
CA GLY A 134 -6.89 6.73 -2.13
C GLY A 134 -6.66 6.20 -3.54
N CYS A 135 -5.42 6.25 -4.04
CA CYS A 135 -5.10 5.70 -5.35
C CYS A 135 -5.16 4.17 -5.36
N TYR A 136 -5.25 3.58 -6.56
CA TYR A 136 -5.25 2.14 -6.75
C TYR A 136 -3.90 1.64 -7.27
N ALA A 137 -3.47 0.51 -6.72
CA ALA A 137 -2.19 -0.10 -7.03
C ALA A 137 -2.28 -1.63 -7.12
N LYS A 138 -1.20 -2.25 -7.58
CA LYS A 138 -0.84 -3.63 -7.28
C LYS A 138 0.34 -3.62 -6.33
N VAL A 139 0.29 -4.43 -5.28
CA VAL A 139 1.32 -4.44 -4.24
C VAL A 139 1.96 -5.81 -4.14
N SER A 140 3.29 -5.82 -4.07
CA SER A 140 4.10 -6.99 -3.75
C SER A 140 4.32 -7.06 -2.25
N LEU A 141 3.92 -8.16 -1.64
CA LEU A 141 3.92 -8.42 -0.20
C LEU A 141 4.73 -9.67 0.11
N ASN A 142 5.30 -9.73 1.31
CA ASN A 142 5.85 -10.95 1.88
C ASN A 142 5.33 -11.16 3.31
N PHE A 143 4.76 -12.32 3.58
CA PHE A 143 4.23 -12.65 4.91
C PHE A 143 5.29 -13.35 5.75
N TYR A 144 5.43 -12.96 7.02
CA TYR A 144 6.48 -13.52 7.88
C TYR A 144 6.03 -13.65 9.34
N PRO A 145 6.53 -14.69 10.05
CA PRO A 145 6.23 -14.87 11.46
C PRO A 145 6.98 -13.87 12.33
N PHE A 146 6.27 -13.28 13.30
CA PHE A 146 6.84 -12.41 14.32
C PHE A 146 6.61 -12.97 15.73
N ASP A 147 7.51 -12.59 16.63
CA ASP A 147 7.39 -12.72 18.08
C ASP A 147 7.98 -11.43 18.65
N ALA A 148 7.12 -10.55 19.17
CA ALA A 148 7.52 -9.23 19.62
C ALA A 148 6.56 -8.70 20.70
N LYS A 149 7.11 -8.16 21.80
CA LYS A 149 6.35 -7.53 22.89
C LYS A 149 5.18 -8.40 23.39
N GLY A 150 5.42 -9.72 23.54
CA GLY A 150 4.39 -10.68 23.98
C GLY A 150 3.34 -11.05 22.92
N ASN A 151 3.40 -10.45 21.72
CA ASN A 151 2.52 -10.78 20.61
C ASN A 151 3.21 -11.72 19.62
N ARG A 152 2.47 -12.74 19.16
CA ARG A 152 2.93 -13.71 18.17
C ARG A 152 1.94 -13.79 17.03
N GLY A 153 2.42 -13.88 15.80
CA GLY A 153 1.56 -13.90 14.63
C GLY A 153 2.29 -13.78 13.31
N VAL A 154 1.53 -13.55 12.26
CA VAL A 154 2.07 -13.26 10.93
C VAL A 154 1.89 -11.78 10.62
N ALA A 155 2.96 -11.14 10.17
CA ALA A 155 2.95 -9.75 9.69
C ALA A 155 3.09 -9.70 8.17
N ALA A 156 2.74 -8.55 7.58
CA ALA A 156 2.90 -8.28 6.15
C ALA A 156 4.06 -7.31 5.91
N GLY A 157 5.07 -7.77 5.19
CA GLY A 157 6.17 -6.96 4.69
C GLY A 157 5.82 -6.30 3.37
N LEU A 158 6.07 -4.99 3.26
CA LEU A 158 5.88 -4.21 2.04
C LEU A 158 7.12 -4.34 1.15
N ASN A 159 6.96 -4.74 -0.12
CA ASN A 159 8.08 -4.79 -1.07
C ASN A 159 7.99 -3.67 -2.12
N ASN A 160 7.08 -3.81 -3.09
CA ASN A 160 6.98 -2.90 -4.25
C ASN A 160 5.52 -2.52 -4.48
N ILE A 161 5.30 -1.32 -5.00
CA ILE A 161 4.01 -0.75 -5.34
C ILE A 161 4.02 -0.35 -6.81
N VAL A 162 3.02 -0.82 -7.56
CA VAL A 162 2.77 -0.38 -8.93
C VAL A 162 1.44 0.33 -8.96
N LYS A 163 1.45 1.66 -9.13
CA LYS A 163 0.24 2.45 -9.33
C LYS A 163 -0.45 2.02 -10.63
N VAL A 164 -1.77 1.87 -10.60
CA VAL A 164 -2.55 1.47 -11.78
C VAL A 164 -3.73 2.39 -12.08
N GLN A 165 -4.20 3.19 -11.11
CA GLN A 165 -5.33 4.09 -11.31
C GLN A 165 -5.32 5.19 -10.24
N ASP A 166 -5.78 6.38 -10.62
CA ASP A 166 -6.22 7.39 -9.67
C ASP A 166 -7.53 7.00 -8.98
N GLY A 167 -7.77 7.61 -7.82
CA GLY A 167 -8.98 7.45 -7.02
C GLY A 167 -9.15 8.65 -6.10
N ASP A 168 -10.28 8.76 -5.42
CA ASP A 168 -10.51 9.89 -4.52
C ASP A 168 -9.51 9.86 -3.36
N PHE A 169 -8.98 11.04 -3.02
CA PHE A 169 -8.03 11.20 -1.93
C PHE A 169 -8.67 10.81 -0.59
N LEU A 170 -8.00 9.95 0.17
CA LEU A 170 -8.44 9.44 1.47
C LEU A 170 -7.73 10.13 2.64
N GLY A 171 -7.66 11.45 2.60
CA GLY A 171 -7.20 12.26 3.71
C GLY A 171 -8.14 13.43 3.87
N GLY A 172 -8.37 13.87 5.11
CA GLY A 172 -9.28 14.99 5.43
C GLY A 172 -8.80 16.37 4.96
N ARG A 173 -7.98 16.44 3.90
CA ARG A 173 -7.63 17.70 3.23
C ARG A 173 -8.55 17.86 2.03
N SER A 174 -9.22 19.00 1.95
CA SER A 174 -9.88 19.49 0.75
C SER A 174 -8.85 19.70 -0.37
N SER A 175 -9.29 19.61 -1.62
CA SER A 175 -8.43 19.93 -2.74
C SER A 175 -8.22 21.45 -2.83
N VAL A 176 -7.14 21.90 -3.48
CA VAL A 176 -6.94 23.33 -3.79
C VAL A 176 -8.16 23.87 -4.54
N ASN A 177 -8.71 23.10 -5.48
CA ASN A 177 -9.89 23.53 -6.22
C ASN A 177 -11.10 23.73 -5.30
N ASP A 178 -11.31 22.88 -4.30
CA ASP A 178 -12.42 23.02 -3.36
C ASP A 178 -12.20 24.20 -2.39
N ASP A 179 -10.97 24.38 -1.90
CA ASP A 179 -10.60 25.45 -0.96
C ASP A 179 -10.73 26.83 -1.59
N PHE A 180 -10.36 26.95 -2.87
CA PHE A 180 -10.34 28.23 -3.59
C PHE A 180 -11.50 28.37 -4.60
N ALA A 181 -12.51 27.49 -4.57
CA ALA A 181 -13.63 27.49 -5.51
C ALA A 181 -14.41 28.81 -5.55
N ASN A 182 -14.40 29.56 -4.44
CA ASN A 182 -15.14 30.81 -4.27
C ASN A 182 -14.21 32.01 -4.01
N GLU A 183 -12.91 31.86 -4.24
CA GLU A 183 -11.94 32.95 -4.08
C GLU A 183 -11.68 33.60 -5.45
N ASP A 184 -11.90 34.91 -5.55
CA ASP A 184 -11.64 35.70 -6.75
C ASP A 184 -10.16 36.14 -6.75
N PHE A 185 -9.42 35.78 -7.79
CA PHE A 185 -8.01 36.15 -7.96
C PHE A 185 -7.84 37.29 -8.98
N ASP A 186 -8.51 38.42 -8.74
CA ASP A 186 -8.61 39.57 -9.65
C ASP A 186 -7.26 40.22 -10.04
N ASP A 187 -6.17 39.92 -9.31
CA ASP A 187 -4.82 40.45 -9.55
C ASP A 187 -3.93 39.53 -10.43
N ILE A 188 -4.47 38.45 -11.00
CA ILE A 188 -3.72 37.62 -11.96
C ILE A 188 -3.61 38.37 -13.29
N VAL A 189 -2.48 39.04 -13.49
CA VAL A 189 -2.07 39.54 -14.81
C VAL A 189 -1.81 38.34 -15.72
N ASP A 190 -2.57 38.24 -16.81
CA ASP A 190 -2.44 37.21 -17.82
C ASP A 190 -1.03 37.30 -18.46
N ILE A 191 -0.14 36.36 -18.13
CA ILE A 191 1.26 36.33 -18.64
C ILE A 191 1.30 35.62 -20.01
N SER A 192 0.18 35.58 -20.74
CA SER A 192 0.10 34.78 -21.98
C SER A 192 0.45 35.53 -23.26
N ASP A 193 0.87 36.79 -23.23
CA ASP A 193 1.15 37.57 -24.47
C ASP A 193 2.39 38.50 -24.36
N ASP A 194 3.58 37.96 -24.05
CA ASP A 194 4.84 38.73 -24.15
C ASP A 194 5.95 37.98 -24.92
N ASP A 195 5.56 37.27 -25.98
CA ASP A 195 6.47 36.61 -26.95
C ASP A 195 6.90 37.54 -28.11
N ASP A 196 6.94 38.87 -27.90
CA ASP A 196 7.32 39.84 -28.95
C ASP A 196 8.44 40.84 -28.53
N PHE A 197 9.16 40.60 -27.42
CA PHE A 197 10.20 41.54 -26.94
C PHE A 197 11.59 41.37 -27.58
N LEU A 198 11.73 40.54 -28.62
CA LEU A 198 13.00 40.35 -29.34
C LEU A 198 12.78 40.34 -30.87
N ASN A 199 12.43 41.50 -31.43
CA ASN A 199 12.70 41.83 -32.84
C ASN A 199 13.23 43.26 -32.95
#